data_AF-X5ZDD8-F1
#
_entry.id   AF-X5ZDD8-F1
#
_cell.length_a   1.000
_cell.length_b   1.000
_cell.length_c   1.000
_cell.angle_alpha   90.00
_cell.angle_beta   90.00
_cell.angle_gamma   90.00
#
_symmetry.space_group_name_H-M   'P 1'
#
loop_
_entity.id
_entity.type
_entity.pdbx_description
1 polymer ?
#
loop_
_entity_poly.entity_id
_entity_poly.type
_entity_poly.pdbx_seq_one_letter_code
_entity_poly.pdbx_strand_id
1 'polypeptide(L)'
;MDIFLMAASLALAGIIAGIYVSGVIHDFRISDLTAGQYMAMHQMRDRTFTRVMPSVRLTTLVLIAAMAMFAVDAGLPRILTIVAAALVVIDIGFTVSRQVPLNKQVQSWTPVTIPDDWAQTRDSWAANHNLRLVLGLAEYACLFAAVILTLSR
;
A
#
# COMPACT_ATOMS: atom_id res chain seq x y z
N MET A 1 -24.21 15.05 -4.62
CA MET A 1 -22.85 14.67 -5.04
C MET A 1 -21.86 15.26 -4.05
N ASP A 2 -21.25 14.44 -3.20
CA ASP A 2 -20.33 14.92 -2.16
C ASP A 2 -18.90 14.99 -2.71
N ILE A 3 -18.54 16.18 -3.21
CA ILE A 3 -17.22 16.45 -3.80
C ILE A 3 -16.09 16.31 -2.77
N PHE A 4 -16.37 16.57 -1.48
CA PHE A 4 -15.37 16.43 -0.42
C PHE A 4 -15.03 14.97 -0.20
N LEU A 5 -16.03 14.08 -0.18
CA LEU A 5 -15.80 12.65 -0.02
C LEU A 5 -15.00 12.05 -1.18
N MET A 6 -15.30 12.45 -2.42
CA MET A 6 -14.52 12.03 -3.59
C MET A 6 -13.08 12.54 -3.52
N ALA A 7 -12.88 13.82 -3.21
CA ALA A 7 -11.55 14.42 -3.11
C ALA A 7 -10.71 13.79 -2.00
N ALA A 8 -11.30 13.57 -0.82
CA ALA A 8 -10.63 12.94 0.32
C ALA A 8 -10.23 11.50 0.01
N SER A 9 -11.14 10.71 -0.58
CA SER A 9 -10.86 9.33 -0.99
C SER A 9 -9.72 9.27 -2.00
N LEU A 10 -9.79 10.11 -3.05
CA LEU A 10 -8.79 10.15 -4.11
C LEU A 10 -7.43 10.63 -3.60
N ALA A 11 -7.40 11.66 -2.75
CA ALA A 11 -6.16 12.18 -2.16
C ALA A 11 -5.46 11.12 -1.30
N LEU A 12 -6.20 10.42 -0.44
CA LEU A 12 -5.61 9.42 0.45
C LEU A 12 -5.14 8.16 -0.32
N ALA A 13 -5.90 7.71 -1.31
CA ALA A 13 -5.47 6.64 -2.22
C ALA A 13 -4.21 7.05 -3.01
N GLY A 14 -4.15 8.30 -3.48
CA GLY A 14 -2.98 8.86 -4.18
C GLY A 14 -1.73 8.92 -3.31
N ILE A 15 -1.86 9.32 -2.03
CA ILE A 15 -0.76 9.30 -1.06
C ILE A 15 -0.22 7.87 -0.89
N ILE A 16 -1.10 6.87 -0.76
CA ILE A 16 -0.67 5.46 -0.62
C ILE A 16 0.03 4.96 -1.88
N ALA A 17 -0.53 5.23 -3.06
CA ALA A 17 0.11 4.88 -4.33
C ALA A 17 1.50 5.54 -4.44
N GLY A 18 1.62 6.81 -4.06
CA GLY A 18 2.88 7.54 -4.00
C GLY A 18 3.90 6.91 -3.04
N ILE A 19 3.46 6.48 -1.85
CA ILE A 19 4.30 5.74 -0.89
C ILE A 19 4.82 4.43 -1.51
N TYR A 20 3.96 3.67 -2.20
CA TYR A 20 4.38 2.42 -2.84
C TYR A 20 5.39 2.66 -3.97
N VAL A 21 5.15 3.68 -4.81
CA VAL A 21 6.09 4.09 -5.88
C VAL A 21 7.43 4.52 -5.26
N SER A 22 7.38 5.35 -4.22
CA SER A 22 8.57 5.81 -3.50
C SER A 22 9.39 4.64 -2.94
N GLY A 23 8.74 3.59 -2.45
CA GLY A 23 9.43 2.38 -1.97
C GLY A 23 10.29 1.71 -3.05
N VAL A 24 9.79 1.60 -4.28
CA VAL A 24 10.56 1.02 -5.40
C VAL A 24 11.72 1.92 -5.81
N ILE A 25 11.50 3.24 -5.82
CA ILE A 25 12.56 4.21 -6.15
C ILE A 25 13.66 4.17 -5.10
N HIS A 26 13.29 4.18 -3.82
CA HIS A 26 14.22 4.12 -2.69
C HIS A 26 15.01 2.81 -2.70
N ASP A 27 14.33 1.69 -2.98
CA ASP A 27 14.94 0.36 -2.92
C ASP A 27 15.66 -0.03 -4.24
N PHE A 28 15.78 0.87 -5.22
CA PHE A 28 16.42 0.59 -6.52
C PHE A 28 17.87 0.10 -6.41
N ARG A 29 18.59 0.54 -5.36
CA ARG A 29 19.98 0.15 -5.05
C ARG A 29 20.09 -0.65 -3.76
N ILE A 30 19.00 -1.27 -3.31
CA ILE A 30 18.98 -2.01 -2.04
C ILE A 30 19.94 -3.21 -2.01
N SER A 31 20.37 -3.69 -3.19
CA SER A 31 21.39 -4.71 -3.37
C SER A 31 22.78 -4.27 -2.89
N ASP A 32 23.04 -2.97 -2.83
CA ASP A 32 24.34 -2.41 -2.46
C ASP A 32 24.56 -2.43 -0.94
N LEU A 33 23.50 -2.70 -0.16
CA LEU A 33 23.57 -2.75 1.30
C LEU A 33 24.21 -4.06 1.78
N THR A 34 25.09 -3.94 2.76
CA THR A 34 25.46 -5.07 3.61
C THR A 34 24.25 -5.53 4.44
N ALA A 35 24.31 -6.75 4.97
CA ALA A 35 23.21 -7.30 5.78
C ALA A 35 22.87 -6.43 6.99
N GLY A 36 23.89 -5.91 7.69
CA GLY A 36 23.71 -5.01 8.83
C GLY A 36 23.08 -3.66 8.45
N GLN A 37 23.45 -3.09 7.30
CA GLN A 37 22.85 -1.86 6.78
C GLN A 37 21.39 -2.07 6.39
N TYR A 38 21.08 -3.17 5.70
CA TYR A 38 19.71 -3.55 5.36
C TYR A 38 18.86 -3.74 6.62
N MET A 39 19.35 -4.50 7.60
CA MET A 39 18.67 -4.72 8.88
C MET A 39 18.35 -3.39 9.57
N ALA A 40 19.34 -2.51 9.75
CA ALA A 40 19.15 -1.24 10.45
C ALA A 40 18.14 -0.33 9.73
N MET A 41 18.26 -0.18 8.41
CA MET A 41 17.34 0.58 7.58
C MET A 41 15.92 0.01 7.64
N HIS A 42 15.78 -1.31 7.47
CA HIS A 42 14.47 -1.97 7.39
C HIS A 42 13.76 -1.92 8.73
N GLN A 43 14.47 -2.15 9.83
CA GLN A 43 13.90 -2.10 11.18
C GLN A 43 13.40 -0.70 11.53
N MET A 44 14.18 0.35 11.21
CA MET A 44 13.78 1.74 11.42
C MET A 44 12.53 2.10 10.59
N ARG A 45 12.54 1.75 9.30
CA ARG A 45 11.42 1.97 8.38
C ARG A 45 10.17 1.27 8.89
N ASP A 46 10.26 -0.03 9.16
CA ASP A 46 9.12 -0.85 9.56
C ASP A 46 8.49 -0.40 10.89
N ARG A 47 9.27 0.03 11.89
CA ARG A 47 8.73 0.58 13.15
C ARG A 47 7.89 1.84 12.90
N THR A 48 8.29 2.67 11.94
CA THR A 48 7.54 3.87 11.55
C THR A 48 6.26 3.50 10.83
N PHE A 49 6.36 2.69 9.77
CA PHE A 49 5.21 2.34 8.93
C PHE A 49 4.19 1.45 9.65
N THR A 50 4.61 0.53 10.51
CA THR A 50 3.69 -0.31 11.30
C THR A 50 2.80 0.53 12.23
N ARG A 51 3.27 1.69 12.69
CA ARG A 51 2.47 2.59 13.54
C ARG A 51 1.44 3.41 12.74
N VAL A 52 1.79 3.82 11.53
CA VAL A 52 1.01 4.80 10.75
C VAL A 52 0.09 4.12 9.73
N MET A 53 0.61 3.13 9.00
CA MET A 53 -0.08 2.56 7.83
C MET A 53 -1.43 1.89 8.14
N PRO A 54 -1.61 1.13 9.25
CA PRO A 54 -2.91 0.50 9.50
C PRO A 54 -4.05 1.51 9.55
N SER A 55 -3.86 2.61 10.28
CA SER A 55 -4.87 3.67 10.41
C SER A 55 -5.11 4.37 9.07
N VAL A 56 -4.05 4.71 8.33
CA VAL A 56 -4.17 5.34 7.01
C VAL A 56 -4.95 4.42 6.05
N ARG A 57 -4.58 3.14 5.97
CA ARG A 57 -5.18 2.19 5.03
C ARG A 57 -6.64 1.86 5.35
N LEU A 58 -6.97 1.70 6.62
CA LEU A 58 -8.36 1.49 7.06
C LEU A 58 -9.22 2.74 6.81
N THR A 59 -8.66 3.93 7.05
CA THR A 59 -9.35 5.19 6.73
C THR A 59 -9.64 5.30 5.24
N THR A 60 -8.67 4.97 4.38
CA THR A 60 -8.88 4.91 2.92
C THR A 60 -10.02 3.96 2.55
N LEU A 61 -10.04 2.76 3.12
CA LEU A 61 -11.10 1.78 2.86
C LEU A 61 -12.48 2.32 3.24
N VAL A 62 -12.61 2.93 4.42
CA VAL A 62 -13.86 3.52 4.90
C VAL A 62 -14.32 4.65 3.98
N LEU A 63 -13.41 5.53 3.56
CA LEU A 63 -13.74 6.63 2.65
C LEU A 63 -14.19 6.13 1.27
N ILE A 64 -13.50 5.14 0.69
CA ILE A 64 -13.90 4.54 -0.60
C ILE A 64 -15.25 3.84 -0.48
N ALA A 65 -15.50 3.11 0.62
CA ALA A 65 -16.79 2.48 0.86
C ALA A 65 -17.92 3.50 1.00
N ALA A 66 -17.69 4.59 1.75
CA ALA A 66 -18.66 5.69 1.87
C ALA A 66 -18.88 6.37 0.50
N MET A 67 -17.83 6.57 -0.29
CA MET A 67 -17.93 7.13 -1.64
C MET A 67 -18.82 6.27 -2.53
N ALA A 68 -18.65 4.94 -2.50
CA ALA A 68 -19.48 4.00 -3.27
C ALA A 68 -20.97 4.09 -2.91
N MET A 69 -21.28 4.38 -1.65
CA MET A 69 -22.64 4.47 -1.14
C MET A 69 -23.29 5.82 -1.42
N PHE A 70 -22.55 6.92 -1.24
CA PHE A 70 -23.14 8.27 -1.12
C PHE A 70 -22.69 9.29 -2.16
N ALA A 71 -21.56 9.06 -2.84
CA ALA A 71 -20.94 10.10 -3.66
C ALA A 71 -20.83 9.77 -5.16
N VAL A 72 -21.07 8.52 -5.56
CA VAL A 72 -21.03 8.09 -6.97
C VAL A 72 -22.37 7.57 -7.48
N ASP A 73 -22.67 7.93 -8.73
CA ASP A 73 -23.84 7.46 -9.47
C ASP A 73 -23.84 5.94 -9.65
N ALA A 74 -25.03 5.40 -9.89
CA ALA A 74 -25.17 4.02 -10.34
C ALA A 74 -24.44 3.77 -11.68
N GLY A 75 -24.14 2.50 -11.94
CA GLY A 75 -23.43 2.04 -13.13
C GLY A 75 -21.92 2.02 -12.96
N LEU A 76 -21.19 2.36 -14.03
CA LEU A 76 -19.75 2.20 -14.10
C LEU A 76 -18.96 2.91 -12.97
N PRO A 77 -19.25 4.17 -12.57
CA PRO A 77 -18.53 4.82 -11.49
C PRO A 77 -18.60 4.05 -10.16
N ARG A 78 -19.79 3.55 -9.80
CA ARG A 78 -19.98 2.71 -8.61
C ARG A 78 -19.25 1.38 -8.71
N ILE A 79 -19.29 0.72 -9.87
CA ILE A 79 -18.57 -0.54 -10.09
C ILE A 79 -17.06 -0.34 -9.88
N LEU A 80 -16.48 0.71 -10.48
CA LEU A 80 -15.06 1.04 -10.31
C LEU A 80 -14.70 1.36 -8.85
N THR A 81 -15.58 2.06 -8.13
CA THR A 81 -15.36 2.36 -6.71
C THR A 81 -15.39 1.10 -5.85
N ILE A 82 -16.30 0.16 -6.14
CA ILE A 82 -16.36 -1.15 -5.46
C ILE A 82 -15.11 -1.99 -5.77
N VAL A 83 -14.66 -2.00 -7.02
CA VAL A 83 -13.42 -2.67 -7.42
C VAL A 83 -12.22 -2.07 -6.67
N ALA A 84 -12.14 -0.75 -6.56
CA ALA A 84 -11.10 -0.08 -5.78
C ALA A 84 -11.12 -0.53 -4.30
N ALA A 85 -12.30 -0.57 -3.66
CA ALA A 85 -12.45 -1.07 -2.30
C ALA A 85 -11.99 -2.53 -2.15
N ALA A 86 -12.33 -3.39 -3.12
CA ALA A 86 -11.90 -4.79 -3.12
C ALA A 86 -10.36 -4.91 -3.24
N LEU A 87 -9.72 -4.10 -4.08
CA LEU A 87 -8.27 -4.05 -4.21
C LEU A 87 -7.59 -3.63 -2.90
N VAL A 88 -8.17 -2.68 -2.16
CA VAL A 88 -7.70 -2.31 -0.81
C VAL A 88 -7.75 -3.49 0.15
N VAL A 89 -8.87 -4.22 0.19
CA VAL A 89 -9.03 -5.40 1.05
C VAL A 89 -8.00 -6.49 0.69
N ILE A 90 -7.78 -6.72 -0.59
CA ILE A 90 -6.78 -7.68 -1.08
C ILE A 90 -5.37 -7.25 -0.64
N ASP A 91 -5.00 -5.98 -0.81
CA ASP A 91 -3.70 -5.44 -0.39
C ASP A 91 -3.51 -5.54 1.13
N ILE A 92 -4.54 -5.25 1.94
CA ILE A 92 -4.49 -5.43 3.40
C ILE A 92 -4.25 -6.90 3.75
N GLY A 93 -5.04 -7.82 3.17
CA GLY A 93 -4.91 -9.25 3.40
C GLY A 93 -3.53 -9.78 3.02
N PHE A 94 -3.01 -9.33 1.87
CA PHE A 94 -1.67 -9.68 1.41
C PHE A 94 -0.58 -9.12 2.34
N THR A 95 -0.73 -7.88 2.81
CA THR A 95 0.19 -7.25 3.76
C THR A 95 0.26 -8.04 5.06
N VAL A 96 -0.89 -8.38 5.64
CA VAL A 96 -0.96 -9.12 6.91
C VAL A 96 -0.40 -10.54 6.77
N SER A 97 -0.68 -11.21 5.65
CA SER A 97 -0.28 -12.61 5.44
C SER A 97 1.16 -12.79 4.96
N ARG A 98 1.75 -11.81 4.26
CA ARG A 98 3.07 -11.93 3.63
C ARG A 98 4.09 -10.92 4.16
N GLN A 99 3.76 -9.63 4.14
CA GLN A 99 4.70 -8.57 4.53
C GLN A 99 4.95 -8.54 6.04
N VAL A 100 3.90 -8.67 6.86
CA VAL A 100 4.04 -8.61 8.33
C VAL A 100 4.91 -9.74 8.87
N PRO A 101 4.78 -11.01 8.43
CA PRO A 101 5.71 -12.07 8.84
C PRO A 101 7.18 -11.77 8.50
N LEU A 102 7.46 -11.31 7.28
CA LEU A 102 8.83 -10.94 6.86
C LEU A 102 9.37 -9.77 7.69
N ASN A 103 8.54 -8.77 7.96
CA ASN A 103 8.92 -7.64 8.82
C ASN A 103 9.27 -8.12 10.23
N LYS A 104 8.45 -8.98 10.83
CA LYS A 104 8.72 -9.56 12.15
C LYS A 104 10.02 -10.37 12.17
N GLN A 105 10.29 -11.12 11.09
CA GLN A 105 11.55 -11.84 10.94
C GLN A 105 12.73 -10.86 10.97
N VAL A 106 12.74 -9.83 10.12
CA VAL A 106 13.82 -8.83 10.10
C VAL A 106 13.93 -8.04 11.41
N GLN A 107 12.82 -7.77 12.10
CA GLN A 107 12.83 -7.13 13.44
C GLN A 107 13.47 -8.00 14.53
N SER A 108 13.48 -9.33 14.36
CA SER A 108 14.12 -10.24 15.31
C SER A 108 15.64 -10.35 15.14
N TRP A 109 16.18 -9.86 14.03
CA TRP A 109 17.61 -9.91 13.76
C TRP A 109 18.41 -8.97 14.68
N THR A 110 19.61 -9.41 15.03
CA THR A 110 20.65 -8.65 15.71
C THR A 110 21.92 -8.68 14.87
N PRO A 111 22.93 -7.81 15.13
CA PRO A 111 24.18 -7.80 14.36
C PRO A 111 24.93 -9.14 14.29
N VAL A 112 24.66 -10.08 15.21
CA VAL A 112 25.30 -11.40 15.27
C VAL A 112 24.36 -12.57 14.95
N THR A 113 23.07 -12.29 14.65
CA THR A 113 22.06 -13.31 14.35
C THR A 113 21.41 -13.13 12.97
N ILE A 114 21.99 -12.30 12.11
CA ILE A 114 21.53 -12.16 10.72
C ILE A 114 21.79 -13.50 10.00
N PRO A 115 20.79 -14.11 9.35
CA PRO A 115 20.99 -15.31 8.55
C PRO A 115 21.96 -15.08 7.37
N ASP A 116 22.75 -16.09 7.02
CA ASP A 116 23.66 -16.03 5.87
C ASP A 116 22.91 -15.80 4.54
N ASP A 117 21.67 -16.27 4.46
CA ASP A 117 20.75 -16.15 3.32
C ASP A 117 19.78 -14.96 3.43
N TRP A 118 20.09 -13.95 4.25
CA TRP A 118 19.24 -12.76 4.46
C TRP A 118 18.73 -12.09 3.17
N ALA A 119 19.51 -12.18 2.08
CA ALA A 119 19.13 -11.66 0.77
C ALA A 119 17.82 -12.28 0.25
N GLN A 120 17.53 -13.55 0.55
CA GLN A 120 16.26 -14.18 0.18
C GLN A 120 15.06 -13.52 0.86
N THR A 121 15.22 -13.12 2.13
CA THR A 121 14.19 -12.39 2.88
C THR A 121 13.98 -11.00 2.29
N ARG A 122 15.08 -10.29 1.96
CA ARG A 122 15.03 -8.99 1.26
C ARG A 122 14.29 -9.09 -0.07
N ASP A 123 14.66 -10.07 -0.89
CA ASP A 123 14.12 -10.21 -2.25
C ASP A 123 12.64 -10.63 -2.21
N SER A 124 12.27 -11.50 -1.27
CA SER A 124 10.87 -11.85 -1.01
C SER A 124 10.04 -10.63 -0.58
N TRP A 125 10.60 -9.79 0.29
CA TRP A 125 9.95 -8.56 0.72
C TRP A 125 9.77 -7.58 -0.45
N ALA A 126 10.79 -7.42 -1.30
CA ALA A 126 10.72 -6.56 -2.48
C ALA A 126 9.69 -7.05 -3.50
N ALA A 127 9.63 -8.36 -3.76
CA ALA A 127 8.64 -8.96 -4.66
C ALA A 127 7.21 -8.72 -4.15
N ASN A 128 6.98 -8.90 -2.85
CA ASN A 128 5.70 -8.62 -2.21
C ASN A 128 5.33 -7.13 -2.27
N HIS A 129 6.30 -6.23 -2.06
CA HIS A 129 6.09 -4.78 -2.21
C HIS A 129 5.71 -4.40 -3.65
N ASN A 130 6.35 -5.01 -4.65
CA ASN A 130 6.03 -4.79 -6.07
C ASN A 130 4.61 -5.21 -6.41
N LEU A 131 4.12 -6.34 -5.87
CA LEU A 131 2.72 -6.73 -6.04
C LEU A 131 1.77 -5.70 -5.43
N ARG A 132 2.07 -5.22 -4.22
CA ARG A 132 1.27 -4.18 -3.55
C ARG A 132 1.27 -2.87 -4.31
N LEU A 133 2.39 -2.50 -4.94
CA LEU A 133 2.47 -1.36 -5.84
C LEU A 133 1.47 -1.52 -7.00
N VAL A 134 1.44 -2.67 -7.66
CA VAL A 134 0.49 -2.93 -8.75
C VAL A 134 -0.97 -2.81 -8.26
N LEU A 135 -1.28 -3.40 -7.10
CA LEU A 135 -2.62 -3.30 -6.49
C LEU A 135 -3.00 -1.85 -6.17
N GLY A 136 -2.08 -1.08 -5.56
CA GLY A 136 -2.33 0.32 -5.19
C GLY A 136 -2.47 1.25 -6.41
N LEU A 137 -1.71 1.02 -7.49
CA LEU A 137 -1.88 1.75 -8.75
C LEU A 137 -3.20 1.42 -9.43
N ALA A 138 -3.60 0.14 -9.43
CA ALA A 138 -4.89 -0.28 -9.98
C ALA A 138 -6.06 0.31 -9.18
N GLU A 139 -5.99 0.28 -7.85
CA GLU A 139 -6.96 0.94 -6.96
C GLU A 139 -7.09 2.42 -7.30
N TYR A 140 -5.95 3.14 -7.35
CA TYR A 140 -5.93 4.56 -7.62
C TYR A 140 -6.50 4.87 -9.01
N ALA A 141 -6.16 4.09 -10.03
CA ALA A 141 -6.69 4.24 -11.38
C ALA A 141 -8.21 4.03 -11.45
N CYS A 142 -8.73 3.00 -10.78
CA CYS A 142 -10.17 2.76 -10.68
C CYS A 142 -10.89 3.92 -9.99
N LEU A 143 -10.34 4.40 -8.87
CA LEU A 143 -10.93 5.50 -8.11
C LEU A 143 -10.89 6.82 -8.89
N PHE A 144 -9.77 7.12 -9.55
CA PHE A 144 -9.60 8.28 -10.41
C PHE A 144 -10.63 8.27 -11.56
N ALA A 145 -10.77 7.15 -12.26
CA ALA A 145 -11.74 6.99 -13.33
C ALA A 145 -13.19 7.15 -12.82
N ALA A 146 -13.50 6.59 -11.64
CA ALA A 146 -14.82 6.76 -11.02
C ALA A 146 -15.15 8.23 -10.73
N VAL A 147 -14.19 8.99 -10.19
CA VAL A 147 -14.36 10.43 -9.92
C VAL A 147 -14.57 11.19 -11.23
N ILE A 148 -13.71 10.99 -12.24
CA ILE A 148 -13.83 11.68 -13.53
C ILE A 148 -15.18 11.41 -14.19
N LEU A 149 -15.62 10.15 -14.24
CA LEU A 149 -16.90 9.79 -14.84
C LEU A 149 -18.10 10.36 -14.07
N THR A 150 -17.99 10.50 -12.75
CA THR A 150 -19.05 11.10 -11.91
C THR A 150 -19.13 12.61 -12.13
N LEU A 151 -17.99 13.30 -12.24
CA LEU A 151 -17.93 14.75 -12.43
C LEU A 151 -18.18 15.20 -13.88
N SER A 152 -18.09 14.30 -14.85
CA SER A 152 -18.31 14.60 -16.28
C SER A 152 -19.78 14.49 -16.71
N ARG A 153 -20.70 14.26 -15.77
CA ARG A 153 -22.14 14.18 -15.98
C ARG A 153 -22.82 15.42 -15.41
#